data_AF-S4PND0-F1
#
_entry.id   AF-S4PND0-F1
#
_cell.length_a   1.000
_cell.length_b   1.000
_cell.length_c   1.000
_cell.angle_alpha   90.00
_cell.angle_beta   90.00
_cell.angle_gamma   90.00
#
_symmetry.space_group_name_H-M   'P 1'
#
loop_
_entity.id
_entity.type
_entity.pdbx_description
1 polymer ?
#
loop_
_entity_poly.entity_id
_entity_poly.type
_entity_poly.pdbx_seq_one_letter_code
_entity_poly.pdbx_strand_id
1 'polypeptide(L)'
;MFRKMSKHVDFPTILDLAPFCAMDKLKKLPNVARGQNELLYSLFGIVEHSGGMHGGHYVAYVKVRQPVKPGDPRWWFLPKSANIPAPGSGDADVDSESDLSGYESGEGAAPSMEAPPGKWYYVSDSLVSEVSEEKVLRAQAYLLFYERVL
;
A
#
# COMPACT_ATOMS: atom_id res chain seq x y z
N MET A 1 -30.79 -15.04 -10.98
CA MET A 1 -30.75 -14.64 -9.56
C MET A 1 -29.29 -14.37 -9.19
N PHE A 2 -28.95 -13.17 -8.75
CA PHE A 2 -27.59 -12.84 -8.33
C PHE A 2 -27.38 -13.22 -6.87
N ARG A 3 -26.17 -13.69 -6.51
CA ARG A 3 -25.82 -14.14 -5.15
C ARG A 3 -24.45 -13.59 -4.76
N LYS A 4 -24.36 -13.02 -3.55
CA LYS A 4 -23.08 -12.59 -2.97
C LYS A 4 -22.19 -13.79 -2.67
N MET A 5 -20.91 -13.67 -2.99
CA MET A 5 -19.89 -14.62 -2.56
C MET A 5 -19.41 -14.23 -1.16
N SER A 6 -19.79 -15.01 -0.15
CA SER A 6 -19.41 -14.76 1.26
C SER A 6 -18.35 -15.75 1.77
N LYS A 7 -17.64 -16.42 0.86
CA LYS A 7 -16.53 -17.31 1.23
C LYS A 7 -15.36 -16.45 1.68
N HIS A 8 -14.76 -16.78 2.84
CA HIS A 8 -13.53 -16.15 3.28
C HIS A 8 -12.39 -16.45 2.30
N VAL A 9 -11.59 -15.44 2.02
CA VAL A 9 -10.37 -15.52 1.21
C VAL A 9 -9.25 -15.09 2.13
N ASP A 10 -8.29 -15.97 2.38
CA ASP A 10 -7.11 -15.62 3.16
C ASP A 10 -6.27 -14.60 2.39
N PHE A 11 -5.72 -13.62 3.09
CA PHE A 11 -4.85 -12.61 2.52
C PHE A 11 -3.65 -12.36 3.43
N PRO A 12 -2.43 -12.20 2.89
CA PRO A 12 -1.24 -12.04 3.69
C PRO A 12 -1.07 -10.58 4.16
N THR A 13 -0.29 -10.36 5.22
CA THR A 13 0.11 -9.00 5.62
C THR A 13 1.19 -8.42 4.70
N ILE A 14 1.99 -9.30 4.08
CA ILE A 14 2.97 -9.00 3.05
C ILE A 14 2.64 -9.80 1.78
N LEU A 15 2.41 -9.09 0.68
CA LEU A 15 2.12 -9.67 -0.62
C LEU A 15 3.34 -9.48 -1.52
N ASP A 16 3.93 -10.58 -1.97
CA ASP A 16 4.89 -10.55 -3.06
C ASP A 16 4.17 -10.59 -4.41
N LEU A 17 4.25 -9.48 -5.15
CA LEU A 17 3.61 -9.35 -6.45
C LEU A 17 4.50 -9.82 -7.61
N ALA A 18 5.78 -10.09 -7.34
CA ALA A 18 6.76 -10.52 -8.32
C ALA A 18 6.28 -11.67 -9.22
N PRO A 19 5.74 -12.79 -8.70
CA PRO A 19 5.37 -13.94 -9.53
C PRO A 19 4.27 -13.65 -10.56
N PHE A 20 3.52 -12.56 -10.38
CA PHE A 20 2.39 -12.17 -11.24
C PHE A 20 2.78 -11.13 -12.29
N CYS A 21 4.03 -10.69 -12.30
CA CYS A 21 4.49 -9.63 -13.18
C CYS A 21 5.48 -10.13 -14.23
N ALA A 22 5.48 -9.49 -15.40
CA ALA A 22 6.47 -9.75 -16.45
C ALA A 22 7.83 -9.17 -16.03
N MET A 23 8.65 -9.99 -15.35
CA MET A 23 9.93 -9.58 -14.76
C MET A 23 10.90 -8.92 -15.72
N ASP A 24 10.86 -9.32 -16.99
CA ASP A 24 11.72 -8.77 -18.05
C ASP A 24 11.46 -7.28 -18.30
N LYS A 25 10.23 -6.82 -18.01
CA LYS A 25 9.82 -5.42 -18.09
C LYS A 25 10.09 -4.67 -16.80
N LEU A 26 9.95 -5.32 -15.65
CA LEU A 26 10.21 -4.73 -14.32
C LEU A 26 11.66 -4.31 -14.11
N LYS A 27 12.62 -5.10 -14.61
CA LYS A 27 14.06 -4.77 -14.54
C LYS A 27 14.43 -3.45 -15.22
N LYS A 28 13.52 -2.89 -16.03
CA LYS A 28 13.70 -1.60 -16.72
C LYS A 28 13.07 -0.43 -15.98
N LEU A 29 12.30 -0.68 -14.92
CA LEU A 29 11.66 0.38 -14.15
C LEU A 29 12.68 1.05 -13.21
N PRO A 30 12.63 2.38 -13.07
CA PRO A 30 13.58 3.14 -12.25
C PRO A 30 13.46 2.84 -10.75
N ASN A 31 12.34 2.26 -10.33
CA ASN A 31 12.03 2.00 -8.94
C ASN A 31 12.24 0.53 -8.57
N VAL A 32 13.00 -0.25 -9.34
CA VAL A 32 13.29 -1.67 -9.08
C VAL A 32 14.80 -1.85 -9.16
N ALA A 33 15.41 -2.38 -8.09
CA ALA A 33 16.85 -2.55 -8.05
C ALA A 33 17.32 -3.63 -9.06
N ARG A 34 18.55 -3.48 -9.57
CA ARG A 34 19.13 -4.48 -10.49
C ARG A 34 19.29 -5.81 -9.76
N GLY A 35 18.64 -6.86 -10.27
CA GLY A 35 18.66 -8.19 -9.65
C GLY A 35 17.54 -8.43 -8.63
N GLN A 36 16.69 -7.44 -8.36
CA GLN A 36 15.50 -7.62 -7.51
C GLN A 36 14.54 -8.61 -8.16
N ASN A 37 14.17 -9.63 -7.38
CA ASN A 37 13.27 -10.72 -7.75
C ASN A 37 11.96 -10.71 -6.97
N GLU A 38 11.80 -9.79 -6.01
CA GLU A 38 10.63 -9.65 -5.14
C GLU A 38 10.03 -8.25 -5.27
N LEU A 39 8.71 -8.14 -5.17
CA LEU A 39 7.97 -6.88 -5.16
C LEU A 39 7.01 -6.90 -3.99
N LEU A 40 7.51 -6.48 -2.83
CA LEU A 40 6.78 -6.62 -1.59
C LEU A 40 5.84 -5.45 -1.38
N TYR A 41 4.60 -5.79 -1.03
CA TYR A 41 3.58 -4.86 -0.64
C TYR A 41 3.06 -5.18 0.75
N SER A 42 2.83 -4.16 1.57
CA SER A 42 2.24 -4.34 2.91
C SER A 42 0.77 -3.93 2.94
N LEU A 43 -0.05 -4.78 3.55
CA LEU A 43 -1.47 -4.50 3.78
C LEU A 43 -1.64 -3.37 4.81
N PHE A 44 -2.38 -2.34 4.44
CA PHE A 44 -2.67 -1.22 5.35
C PHE A 44 -4.16 -0.85 5.42
N GLY A 45 -5.00 -1.42 4.57
CA GLY A 45 -6.44 -1.17 4.58
C GLY A 45 -7.25 -2.34 4.07
N ILE A 46 -8.42 -2.55 4.68
CA ILE A 46 -9.42 -3.55 4.25
C ILE A 46 -10.78 -2.88 4.27
N VAL A 47 -11.58 -3.11 3.25
CA VAL A 47 -13.02 -2.82 3.28
C VAL A 47 -13.77 -4.14 3.31
N GLU A 48 -14.65 -4.31 4.28
CA GLU A 48 -15.54 -5.46 4.42
C GLU A 48 -16.97 -5.01 4.12
N HIS A 49 -17.67 -5.81 3.32
CA HIS A 49 -19.09 -5.61 3.03
C HIS A 49 -19.90 -6.66 3.77
N SER A 50 -20.86 -6.25 4.59
CA SER A 50 -21.90 -7.11 5.16
C SER A 50 -23.22 -6.92 4.41
N GLY A 51 -24.12 -7.90 4.38
CA GLY A 51 -25.39 -7.81 3.63
C GLY A 51 -25.40 -8.53 2.29
N GLY A 52 -26.41 -8.25 1.45
CA GLY A 52 -26.71 -8.95 0.21
C GLY A 52 -26.30 -8.20 -1.07
N MET A 53 -26.84 -8.60 -2.22
CA MET A 53 -26.51 -7.96 -3.51
C MET A 53 -27.22 -6.61 -3.75
N HIS A 54 -28.29 -6.32 -3.01
CA HIS A 54 -29.13 -5.12 -3.19
C HIS A 54 -28.96 -4.11 -2.06
N GLY A 55 -28.01 -4.34 -1.16
CA GLY A 55 -27.81 -3.50 0.02
C GLY A 55 -27.04 -4.22 1.10
N GLY A 56 -26.48 -3.42 2.01
CA GLY A 56 -25.58 -3.90 3.03
C GLY A 56 -24.92 -2.74 3.76
N HIS A 57 -23.85 -3.06 4.49
CA HIS A 57 -23.08 -2.09 5.25
C HIS A 57 -21.59 -2.29 5.01
N TYR A 58 -20.88 -1.19 4.81
CA TYR A 58 -19.44 -1.18 4.60
C TYR A 58 -18.72 -0.73 5.86
N VAL A 59 -17.66 -1.44 6.20
CA VAL A 59 -16.77 -1.11 7.30
C VAL A 59 -15.32 -1.18 6.82
N ALA A 60 -14.44 -0.43 7.48
CA ALA A 60 -13.03 -0.40 7.15
C ALA A 60 -12.16 -0.87 8.32
N TYR A 61 -11.09 -1.58 8.00
CA TYR A 61 -9.97 -1.82 8.89
C TYR A 61 -8.77 -1.04 8.36
N VAL A 62 -8.18 -0.17 9.17
CA VAL A 62 -7.09 0.72 8.73
C VAL A 62 -5.89 0.56 9.67
N LYS A 63 -4.70 0.37 9.09
CA LYS A 63 -3.44 0.33 9.83
C LYS A 63 -2.86 1.73 9.93
N VAL A 64 -2.87 2.30 11.13
CA VAL A 64 -2.19 3.56 11.44
C VAL A 64 -0.71 3.28 11.65
N ARG A 65 0.12 3.91 10.82
CA ARG A 65 1.57 3.69 10.74
C ARG A 65 2.32 4.98 11.05
N GLN A 66 3.59 4.85 11.42
CA GLN A 66 4.45 6.02 11.57
C GLN A 66 4.68 6.71 10.21
N PRO A 67 4.83 8.04 10.20
CA PRO A 67 5.24 8.76 9.00
C PRO A 67 6.53 8.16 8.42
N VAL A 68 6.54 7.99 7.10
CA VAL A 68 7.73 7.56 6.37
C VAL A 68 8.77 8.68 6.44
N LYS A 69 10.04 8.35 6.70
CA LYS A 69 11.13 9.33 6.78
C LYS A 69 11.94 9.35 5.48
N PRO A 70 12.65 10.45 5.14
CA PRO A 70 13.48 10.54 3.93
C PRO A 70 14.56 9.46 3.72
N GLY A 71 14.90 8.65 4.72
CA GLY A 71 15.83 7.53 4.61
C GLY A 71 15.17 6.14 4.62
N ASP A 72 13.84 6.07 4.68
CA ASP A 72 13.10 4.81 4.62
C ASP A 72 12.89 4.41 3.15
N PRO A 73 13.12 3.15 2.74
CA PRO A 73 12.91 2.71 1.35
C PRO A 73 11.52 3.05 0.79
N ARG A 74 10.49 3.08 1.65
CA ARG A 74 9.12 3.42 1.28
C ARG A 74 8.98 4.88 0.82
N TRP A 75 9.90 5.75 1.23
CA TRP A 75 9.90 7.16 0.87
C TRP A 75 9.94 7.36 -0.64
N TRP A 76 10.63 6.46 -1.34
CA TRP A 76 10.77 6.50 -2.79
C TRP A 76 9.46 6.22 -3.54
N PHE A 77 8.48 5.58 -2.89
CA PHE A 77 7.20 5.21 -3.50
C PHE A 77 6.08 6.20 -3.19
N LEU A 78 6.35 7.25 -2.41
CA LEU A 78 5.36 8.28 -2.11
C LEU A 78 5.18 9.23 -3.31
N PRO A 79 3.96 9.78 -3.51
CA PRO A 79 3.73 10.80 -4.53
C PRO A 79 4.65 12.02 -4.31
N LYS A 80 5.45 12.39 -5.31
CA LYS A 80 6.43 13.49 -5.20
C LYS A 80 5.81 14.86 -4.88
N SER A 81 4.51 15.04 -5.09
CA SER A 81 3.79 16.26 -4.65
C SER A 81 3.80 16.44 -3.12
N ALA A 82 3.97 15.35 -2.34
CA ALA A 82 4.13 15.42 -0.88
C ALA A 82 5.55 15.83 -0.44
N ASN A 83 6.51 15.96 -1.37
CA ASN A 83 7.93 16.26 -1.12
C ASN A 83 8.33 17.70 -1.44
N ILE A 84 7.40 18.60 -1.75
CA ILE A 84 7.74 20.01 -1.96
C ILE A 84 7.55 20.76 -0.64
N PRO A 85 8.61 21.23 0.04
CA PRO A 85 8.44 22.26 1.07
C PRO A 85 7.88 23.49 0.36
N ALA A 86 6.65 23.89 0.71
CA ALA A 86 5.90 24.93 0.00
C ALA A 86 6.76 26.18 -0.29
N PRO A 87 7.01 26.52 -1.56
CA PRO A 87 7.51 27.84 -1.93
C PRO A 87 6.33 28.64 -2.51
N GLY A 88 6.24 29.90 -2.08
CA GLY A 88 5.18 30.81 -2.50
C GLY A 88 5.13 31.08 -4.01
N SER A 89 3.93 31.48 -4.43
CA SER A 89 3.60 32.36 -5.58
C SER A 89 4.45 32.25 -6.85
N GLY A 90 3.82 31.80 -7.94
CA GLY A 90 4.27 32.14 -9.29
C GLY A 90 3.80 31.13 -10.34
N ASP A 91 2.92 31.58 -11.22
CA ASP A 91 2.40 30.87 -12.40
C ASP A 91 3.53 30.38 -13.33
N ALA A 92 3.45 29.13 -13.79
CA ALA A 92 4.02 28.68 -15.07
C ALA A 92 3.50 27.29 -15.45
N ASP A 93 3.19 27.15 -16.74
CA ASP A 93 2.67 25.99 -17.44
C ASP A 93 3.45 24.69 -17.19
N VAL A 94 2.75 23.59 -16.91
CA VAL A 94 3.36 22.27 -16.70
C VAL A 94 2.95 21.32 -17.81
N ASP A 95 3.70 21.38 -18.91
CA ASP A 95 3.95 20.22 -19.76
C ASP A 95 5.43 19.86 -19.55
N SER A 96 5.71 18.87 -18.71
CA SER A 96 7.07 18.48 -18.36
C SER A 96 7.13 17.03 -17.90
N GLU A 97 7.31 16.15 -18.89
CA GLU A 97 7.98 14.87 -18.70
C GLU A 97 9.36 15.15 -18.07
N SER A 98 9.50 14.94 -16.76
CA SER A 98 10.74 15.24 -16.05
C SER A 98 11.44 13.97 -15.58
N ASP A 99 12.53 13.72 -16.30
CA ASP A 99 13.73 12.96 -16.00
C ASP A 99 13.84 12.40 -14.58
N LEU A 100 13.77 11.07 -14.50
CA LEU A 100 14.12 10.27 -13.33
C LEU A 100 15.61 9.92 -13.34
N SER A 101 16.47 10.94 -13.43
CA SER A 101 17.92 10.78 -13.34
C SER A 101 18.41 11.21 -11.96
N GLY A 102 18.52 10.24 -11.06
CA GLY A 102 19.02 10.48 -9.71
C GLY A 102 18.94 9.24 -8.84
N TYR A 103 19.45 8.11 -9.34
CA TYR A 103 19.68 6.94 -8.52
C TYR A 103 21.14 7.00 -8.03
N GLU A 104 21.34 7.35 -6.76
CA GLU A 104 22.55 6.95 -6.05
C GLU A 104 22.16 5.75 -5.20
N SER A 105 22.71 4.60 -5.57
CA SER A 105 22.51 3.33 -4.86
C SER A 105 23.12 3.44 -3.46
N GLY A 106 22.34 3.92 -2.50
CA GLY A 106 22.68 3.80 -1.09
C GLY A 106 22.61 2.32 -0.69
N GLU A 107 23.71 1.80 -0.14
CA GLU A 107 23.77 0.50 0.54
C GLU A 107 22.88 0.54 1.80
N GLY A 108 21.57 0.42 1.60
CA GLY A 108 20.58 0.25 2.66
C GLY A 108 20.46 -1.23 3.03
N ALA A 109 20.35 -1.50 4.32
CA ALA A 109 20.20 -2.84 4.90
C ALA A 109 19.16 -3.70 4.17
N ALA A 110 19.42 -5.01 4.12
CA ALA A 110 18.55 -6.00 3.48
C ALA A 110 17.08 -5.77 3.84
N PRO A 111 16.16 -5.76 2.87
CA PRO A 111 14.76 -5.49 3.12
C PRO A 111 14.17 -6.62 3.98
N SER A 112 13.82 -6.31 5.22
CA SER A 112 13.09 -7.25 6.07
C SER A 112 11.72 -7.51 5.48
N MET A 113 11.35 -8.78 5.30
CA MET A 113 10.01 -9.23 4.85
C MET A 113 8.89 -8.94 5.87
N GLU A 114 9.09 -8.02 6.81
CA GLU A 114 8.12 -7.71 7.86
C GLU A 114 7.27 -6.49 7.48
N ALA A 115 5.98 -6.58 7.79
CA ALA A 115 5.07 -5.46 7.61
C ALA A 115 5.48 -4.29 8.51
N PRO A 116 5.42 -3.03 8.02
CA PRO A 116 5.71 -1.87 8.86
C PRO A 116 4.87 -1.90 10.14
N PRO A 117 5.47 -1.51 11.29
CA PRO A 117 4.76 -1.52 12.57
C PRO A 117 3.61 -0.51 12.54
N GLY A 118 2.54 -0.84 13.26
CA GLY A 118 1.35 0.01 13.32
C GLY A 118 0.24 -0.62 14.14
N LYS A 119 -0.79 0.17 14.43
CA LYS A 119 -2.00 -0.26 15.13
C LYS A 119 -3.16 -0.35 14.14
N TRP A 120 -3.99 -1.37 14.29
CA TRP A 120 -5.18 -1.55 13.49
C TRP A 120 -6.41 -0.93 14.17
N TYR A 121 -7.24 -0.28 13.36
CA TYR A 121 -8.51 0.29 13.82
C TYR A 121 -9.64 -0.21 12.94
N TYR A 122 -10.72 -0.65 13.58
CA TYR A 122 -12.00 -0.91 12.96
C TYR A 122 -12.82 0.38 12.94
N VAL A 123 -13.34 0.73 11.77
CA VAL A 123 -14.08 1.95 11.49
C VAL A 123 -15.42 1.58 10.86
N SER A 124 -16.51 1.88 11.57
CA SER A 124 -17.88 1.75 11.07
C SER A 124 -18.60 3.07 11.29
N ASP A 125 -18.72 3.87 10.23
CA ASP A 125 -19.26 5.23 10.27
C ASP A 125 -18.56 6.10 11.32
N SER A 126 -19.27 6.46 12.40
CA SER A 126 -18.75 7.27 13.51
C SER A 126 -18.05 6.45 14.59
N LEU A 127 -18.12 5.11 14.54
CA LEU A 127 -17.49 4.22 15.51
C LEU A 127 -16.08 3.86 15.08
N VAL A 128 -15.10 4.23 15.89
CA VAL A 128 -13.69 3.88 15.71
C VAL A 128 -13.19 3.12 16.94
N SER A 129 -12.56 1.96 16.74
CA SER A 129 -12.01 1.14 17.83
C SER A 129 -10.72 0.45 17.43
N GLU A 130 -9.74 0.41 18.33
CA GLU A 130 -8.51 -0.38 18.12
C GLU A 130 -8.85 -1.87 18.10
N VAL A 131 -8.22 -2.62 17.18
CA VAL A 131 -8.42 -4.06 17.01
C VAL A 131 -7.09 -4.77 16.81
N SER A 132 -7.05 -6.07 17.14
CA SER A 132 -5.86 -6.90 16.91
C SER A 132 -5.73 -7.30 15.45
N GLU A 133 -4.51 -7.61 15.00
CA GLU A 133 -4.26 -8.03 13.62
C GLU A 133 -4.97 -9.35 13.30
N GLU A 134 -5.11 -10.26 14.26
CA GLU A 134 -5.84 -11.53 14.07
C GLU A 134 -7.33 -11.31 13.81
N LYS A 135 -7.92 -10.23 14.33
CA LYS A 135 -9.31 -9.86 14.01
C LYS A 135 -9.40 -9.32 12.58
N VAL A 136 -8.43 -8.52 12.17
CA VAL A 136 -8.35 -7.92 10.82
C VAL A 136 -8.23 -9.02 9.76
N LEU A 137 -7.35 -9.99 9.96
CA LEU A 137 -7.12 -11.11 9.02
C LEU A 137 -8.33 -12.05 8.88
N ARG A 138 -9.29 -12.01 9.81
CA ARG A 138 -10.53 -12.80 9.72
C ARG A 138 -11.67 -12.08 8.98
N ALA A 139 -11.48 -10.81 8.58
CA ALA A 139 -12.51 -10.05 7.86
C ALA A 139 -12.88 -10.71 6.52
N GLN A 140 -14.14 -10.62 6.11
CA GLN A 140 -14.56 -10.99 4.76
C GLN A 140 -14.22 -9.85 3.79
N ALA A 141 -12.93 -9.76 3.47
CA ALA A 141 -12.38 -8.69 2.64
C ALA A 141 -13.10 -8.59 1.29
N TYR A 142 -13.58 -7.38 0.99
CA TYR A 142 -14.15 -7.02 -0.29
C TYR A 142 -13.15 -6.20 -1.12
N LEU A 143 -12.47 -5.24 -0.49
CA LEU A 143 -11.33 -4.52 -1.06
C LEU A 143 -10.13 -4.62 -0.12
N LEU A 144 -8.94 -4.79 -0.70
CA LEU A 144 -7.67 -4.80 0.02
C LEU A 144 -6.78 -3.68 -0.50
N PHE A 145 -6.20 -2.92 0.41
CA PHE A 145 -5.30 -1.81 0.10
C PHE A 145 -3.90 -2.16 0.57
N TYR A 146 -3.01 -2.25 -0.42
CA TYR A 146 -1.62 -2.60 -0.27
C TYR A 146 -0.75 -1.43 -0.73
N GLU A 147 0.34 -1.17 -0.02
CA GLU A 147 1.34 -0.19 -0.42
C GLU A 147 2.67 -0.86 -0.70
N ARG A 148 3.47 -0.29 -1.58
CA ARG A 148 4.77 -0.84 -1.91
C ARG A 148 5.76 -0.60 -0.78
N VAL A 149 6.47 -1.64 -0.36
CA VAL A 149 7.52 -1.57 0.67
C VAL A 149 8.89 -2.03 0.19
N LEU A 150 8.96 -2.67 -0.99
CA LEU A 150 10.18 -3.02 -1.70
C LEU A 150 10.02 -2.93 -3.22
#